data_AF-A0A290ZMG6-F1
#
_entry.id   AF-A0A290ZMG6-F1
#
_cell.length_a   1.000
_cell.length_b   1.000
_cell.length_c   1.000
_cell.angle_alpha   90.00
_cell.angle_beta   90.00
_cell.angle_gamma   90.00
#
_symmetry.space_group_name_H-M   'P 1'
#
loop_
_entity.id
_entity.type
_entity.pdbx_description
1 polymer ?
#
loop_
_entity_poly.entity_id
_entity_poly.type
_entity_poly.pdbx_seq_one_letter_code
_entity_poly.pdbx_strand_id
1 'polypeptide(L)'
;MTIAEKIRARLAPLQPERIEIGDDSALHAGHAGARSGGGHYRLLIVSPHFEARNTVARHRMIYDALGDMMKTDIHALAIRALSAAEATKQLSHEEPR
;
A
#
# COMPACT_ATOMS: atom_id res chain seq x y z
N MET A 1 13.93 11.08 3.32
CA MET A 1 12.74 10.23 3.49
C MET A 1 12.01 10.11 2.18
N THR A 2 11.95 8.91 1.63
CA THR A 2 11.18 8.58 0.43
C THR A 2 9.67 8.57 0.71
N ILE A 3 8.84 8.58 -0.35
CA ILE A 3 7.38 8.42 -0.21
C ILE A 3 7.04 7.12 0.54
N ALA A 4 7.74 6.03 0.21
CA ALA A 4 7.56 4.74 0.89
C ALA A 4 7.84 4.82 2.40
N GLU A 5 8.91 5.48 2.81
CA GLU A 5 9.20 5.66 4.25
C GLU A 5 8.13 6.48 4.96
N LYS A 6 7.61 7.54 4.32
CA LYS A 6 6.51 8.34 4.87
C LYS A 6 5.24 7.51 5.03
N ILE A 7 4.87 6.72 4.03
CA ILE A 7 3.72 5.79 4.08
C ILE A 7 3.88 4.84 5.27
N ARG A 8 5.04 4.20 5.40
CA ARG A 8 5.33 3.28 6.50
C ARG A 8 5.18 3.96 7.87
N ALA A 9 5.69 5.18 8.02
CA ALA A 9 5.56 5.94 9.26
C ALA A 9 4.09 6.27 9.59
N ARG A 10 3.29 6.65 8.58
CA ARG A 10 1.85 6.91 8.75
C ARG A 10 1.04 5.67 9.12
N LEU A 11 1.47 4.50 8.66
CA LEU A 11 0.80 3.23 8.92
C LEU A 11 1.27 2.53 10.20
N ALA A 12 2.35 3.01 10.85
CA ALA A 12 2.81 2.50 12.14
C ALA A 12 1.73 2.36 13.23
N PRO A 13 0.79 3.31 13.45
CA PRO A 13 -0.27 3.15 14.44
C PRO A 13 -1.27 2.02 14.15
N LEU A 14 -1.36 1.55 12.91
CA LEU A 14 -2.19 0.39 12.54
C LEU A 14 -1.55 -0.96 12.93
N GLN A 15 -0.40 -0.93 13.61
CA GLN A 15 0.36 -2.10 14.05
C GLN A 15 0.46 -3.20 12.98
N PRO A 16 0.93 -2.85 11.77
CA PRO A 16 1.05 -3.84 10.71
C PRO A 16 2.19 -4.80 11.00
N GLU A 17 1.91 -6.08 10.84
CA GLU A 17 2.89 -7.16 10.96
C GLU A 17 3.83 -7.20 9.77
N ARG A 18 3.35 -6.79 8.59
CA ARG A 18 4.13 -6.71 7.35
C ARG A 18 3.71 -5.50 6.55
N ILE A 19 4.69 -4.76 6.05
CA ILE A 19 4.50 -3.67 5.10
C ILE A 19 5.47 -3.89 3.95
N GLU A 20 4.97 -3.96 2.72
CA GLU A 20 5.77 -3.95 1.50
C GLU A 20 5.32 -2.80 0.63
N ILE A 21 6.26 -1.98 0.17
CA ILE A 21 5.98 -0.81 -0.67
C ILE A 21 6.81 -0.93 -1.94
N GLY A 22 6.12 -1.09 -3.06
CA GLY A 22 6.70 -1.07 -4.40
C GLY A 22 6.54 0.31 -5.03
N ASP A 23 7.65 0.89 -5.47
CA ASP A 23 7.64 2.06 -6.35
C ASP A 23 7.70 1.57 -7.80
N ASP A 24 6.61 1.79 -8.54
CA ASP A 24 6.55 1.58 -9.99
C ASP A 24 6.63 2.94 -10.73
N SER A 25 6.94 4.03 -10.02
CA SER A 25 7.06 5.36 -10.60
C SER A 25 8.30 5.49 -11.52
N ALA A 26 9.34 4.70 -11.26
CA ALA A 26 10.59 4.69 -12.02
C ALA A 26 10.43 4.31 -13.51
N LEU A 27 9.41 3.54 -13.88
CA LEU A 27 9.16 3.15 -15.29
C LEU A 27 8.73 4.33 -16.17
N HIS A 28 8.30 5.45 -15.58
CA HIS A 28 7.80 6.61 -16.32
C HIS A 28 8.61 7.90 -16.11
N ALA A 29 9.70 7.87 -15.34
CA ALA A 29 10.54 9.04 -15.04
C ALA A 29 11.33 9.60 -16.24
N GLY A 30 11.20 9.03 -17.44
CA GLY A 30 11.99 9.39 -18.62
C GLY A 30 11.24 9.65 -19.93
N HIS A 31 9.89 9.67 -19.97
CA HIS A 31 9.12 9.85 -21.20
C HIS A 31 8.13 11.00 -21.15
N ALA A 32 7.86 11.64 -22.30
CA ALA A 32 6.98 12.81 -22.46
C ALA A 32 5.51 12.62 -21.99
N GLY A 33 5.09 11.38 -21.68
CA GLY A 33 3.82 11.05 -21.00
C GLY A 33 3.84 11.27 -19.48
N ALA A 34 5.00 11.55 -18.89
CA ALA A 34 5.20 11.94 -17.48
C ALA A 34 4.52 13.26 -17.10
N ARG A 35 3.92 13.97 -18.08
CA ARG A 35 3.17 15.22 -17.87
C ARG A 35 1.83 15.04 -17.15
N SER A 36 1.31 13.81 -17.03
CA SER A 36 0.10 13.53 -16.23
C SER A 36 0.37 13.23 -14.74
N GLY A 37 1.63 13.31 -14.30
CA GLY A 37 1.93 14.00 -13.04
C GLY A 37 1.91 13.21 -11.72
N GLY A 38 1.89 11.88 -11.70
CA GLY A 38 2.31 11.22 -10.45
C GLY A 38 2.58 9.73 -10.54
N GLY A 39 3.39 9.26 -9.59
CA GLY A 39 3.90 7.90 -9.54
C GLY A 39 2.84 6.87 -9.21
N HIS A 40 2.99 5.67 -9.78
CA HIS A 40 2.24 4.48 -9.38
C HIS A 40 2.97 3.80 -8.24
N TYR A 41 2.26 3.61 -7.14
CA TYR A 41 2.79 2.97 -5.94
C TYR A 41 1.96 1.72 -5.62
N ARG A 42 2.61 0.69 -5.10
CA ARG A 42 1.97 -0.52 -4.59
C ARG A 42 2.25 -0.61 -3.09
N LEU A 43 1.20 -0.68 -2.29
CA LEU A 43 1.28 -0.87 -0.84
C LEU A 43 0.61 -2.18 -0.48
N LEU A 44 1.39 -3.12 0.04
CA LEU A 44 0.88 -4.32 0.72
C LEU A 44 1.06 -4.13 2.22
N ILE A 45 -0.02 -4.28 2.96
CA ILE A 45 -0.02 -4.16 4.41
C ILE A 45 -0.82 -5.31 5.02
N VAL A 46 -0.20 -5.99 5.98
CA VAL A 46 -0.81 -7.05 6.77
C VAL A 46 -1.01 -6.52 8.18
N SER A 47 -2.25 -6.54 8.67
CA SER A 47 -2.56 -6.15 10.05
C SER A 47 -3.76 -6.92 10.58
N PRO A 48 -3.76 -7.33 11.87
CA PRO A 48 -4.94 -7.91 12.50
C PRO A 48 -6.11 -6.93 12.57
N HIS A 49 -5.88 -5.61 12.50
CA HIS A 49 -6.95 -4.60 12.49
C HIS A 49 -7.86 -4.66 11.25
N PHE A 50 -7.39 -5.32 10.19
CA PHE A 50 -8.18 -5.55 8.98
C PHE A 50 -9.06 -6.80 9.06
N GLU A 51 -8.86 -7.63 10.08
CA GLU A 51 -9.74 -8.77 10.35
C GLU A 51 -11.17 -8.28 10.61
N ALA A 52 -12.15 -9.00 10.05
CA ALA A 52 -13.57 -8.63 10.06
C ALA A 52 -13.92 -7.25 9.43
N ARG A 53 -12.99 -6.59 8.71
CA ARG A 53 -13.28 -5.36 7.95
C ARG A 53 -13.40 -5.65 6.45
N ASN A 54 -14.40 -5.06 5.81
CA ASN A 54 -14.56 -5.10 4.36
C ASN A 54 -13.46 -4.30 3.65
N THR A 55 -13.18 -4.63 2.39
CA THR A 55 -12.16 -3.98 1.55
C THR A 55 -12.26 -2.45 1.56
N VAL A 56 -13.47 -1.90 1.43
CA VAL A 56 -13.71 -0.45 1.44
C VAL A 56 -13.32 0.18 2.79
N ALA A 57 -13.63 -0.49 3.91
CA ALA A 57 -13.29 0.00 5.24
C ALA A 57 -11.77 -0.01 5.46
N ARG A 58 -11.09 -1.07 5.01
CA ARG A 58 -9.63 -1.17 5.05
C ARG A 58 -8.97 -0.06 4.23
N HIS A 59 -9.45 0.15 3.00
CA HIS A 59 -8.96 1.22 2.15
C HIS A 59 -9.16 2.57 2.82
N ARG A 60 -10.35 2.84 3.36
CA ARG A 60 -10.66 4.11 4.04
C ARG A 60 -9.73 4.38 5.21
N MET A 61 -9.38 3.39 6.02
CA MET A 61 -8.38 3.54 7.10
C MET A 61 -6.99 3.93 6.57
N ILE A 62 -6.58 3.32 5.45
CA ILE A 62 -5.28 3.61 4.83
C ILE A 62 -5.29 5.00 4.18
N TYR A 63 -6.37 5.36 3.48
CA TYR A 63 -6.56 6.72 2.94
C TYR A 63 -6.55 7.77 4.05
N ASP A 64 -7.19 7.48 5.19
CA ASP A 64 -7.22 8.39 6.35
C ASP A 64 -5.82 8.57 6.96
N ALA A 65 -5.06 7.48 7.12
CA ALA A 65 -3.69 7.52 7.61
C ALA A 65 -2.73 8.29 6.66
N LEU A 66 -2.88 8.06 5.35
CA LEU A 66 -2.09 8.72 4.31
C LEU A 66 -2.48 10.18 4.11
N GLY A 67 -3.77 10.49 4.32
CA GLY A 67 -4.34 11.82 4.24
C GLY A 67 -3.92 12.56 2.97
N ASP A 68 -3.16 13.64 3.18
CA ASP A 68 -2.76 14.58 2.13
C ASP A 68 -1.77 14.01 1.11
N MET A 69 -1.04 12.93 1.44
CA MET A 69 -0.07 12.31 0.52
C MET A 69 -0.71 11.80 -0.78
N MET A 70 -1.98 11.38 -0.71
CA MET A 70 -2.78 10.97 -1.87
C MET A 70 -3.15 12.12 -2.81
N LYS A 71 -3.03 13.37 -2.35
CA LYS A 71 -3.36 14.56 -3.13
C LYS A 71 -2.12 15.26 -3.68
N THR A 72 -0.99 15.12 -2.99
CA THR A 72 0.24 15.85 -3.31
C THR A 72 1.24 15.00 -4.11
N ASP A 73 1.44 13.75 -3.72
CA ASP A 73 2.60 12.97 -4.18
C ASP A 73 2.23 11.69 -4.94
N ILE A 74 1.05 11.10 -4.68
CA ILE A 74 0.64 9.81 -5.24
C ILE A 74 -0.52 10.00 -6.22
N HIS A 75 -0.34 9.65 -7.49
CA HIS A 75 -1.43 9.67 -8.48
C HIS A 75 -2.29 8.41 -8.39
N ALA A 76 -1.65 7.25 -8.22
CA ALA A 76 -2.32 5.98 -8.06
C ALA A 76 -1.59 5.11 -7.03
N LEU A 77 -2.32 4.70 -5.99
CA LEU A 77 -1.84 3.74 -5.00
C LEU A 77 -2.66 2.46 -5.12
N ALA A 78 -2.02 1.35 -5.48
CA ALA A 78 -2.61 0.03 -5.37
C ALA A 78 -2.47 -0.44 -3.92
N ILE A 79 -3.59 -0.49 -3.19
CA ILE A 79 -3.63 -0.88 -1.79
C ILE A 79 -4.03 -2.37 -1.70
N ARG A 80 -3.18 -3.20 -1.11
CA ARG A 80 -3.49 -4.58 -0.72
C ARG A 80 -3.44 -4.69 0.79
N ALA A 81 -4.60 -4.54 1.42
CA ALA A 81 -4.76 -4.67 2.86
C ALA A 81 -5.26 -6.08 3.21
N LEU A 82 -4.41 -6.90 3.82
CA LEU A 82 -4.71 -8.28 4.19
C LEU A 82 -4.79 -8.42 5.71
N SER A 83 -5.68 -9.27 6.21
CA SER A 83 -5.62 -9.66 7.62
C SER A 83 -4.46 -10.62 7.88
N ALA A 84 -4.05 -10.74 9.14
CA ALA A 84 -3.06 -11.74 9.58
C ALA A 84 -3.42 -13.15 9.11
N ALA A 85 -4.70 -13.52 9.25
CA ALA A 85 -5.23 -14.80 8.80
C ALA A 85 -5.12 -15.00 7.27
N GLU A 86 -5.37 -13.96 6.48
CA GLU A 86 -5.26 -14.01 5.02
C GLU A 86 -3.80 -14.14 4.56
N ALA A 87 -2.88 -13.41 5.21
CA ALA A 87 -1.45 -13.48 4.91
C ALA A 87 -0.86 -14.86 5.21
N THR A 88 -1.23 -15.48 6.34
CA THR A 88 -0.90 -16.88 6.66
C THR A 88 -1.40 -17.83 5.56
N LYS A 89 -2.63 -17.62 5.06
CA LYS A 89 -3.20 -18.47 4.02
C LYS A 89 -2.49 -18.33 2.67
N GLN A 90 -2.02 -17.13 2.33
CA GLN A 90 -1.26 -16.87 1.10
C GLN A 90 0.13 -17.50 1.12
N LEU A 91 0.81 -17.49 2.29
CA LEU A 91 2.12 -18.13 2.46
C LEU A 91 2.05 -19.67 2.31
N SER A 92 0.89 -20.27 2.57
CA SER A 92 0.68 -21.72 2.38
C SER A 92 0.17 -22.11 0.99
N HIS A 93 -0.13 -21.15 0.10
CA HIS A 93 -0.64 -21.44 -1.25
C HIS A 93 0.42 -21.29 -2.36
N GLU A 94 1.65 -20.94 -2.00
CA GLU A 94 2.78 -20.86 -2.92
C GLU A 94 3.65 -22.12 -2.82
N GLU A 95 3.02 -23.30 -2.86
CA GLU A 95 3.66 -24.58 -3.19
C GLU A 95 3.07 -25.08 -4.52
N PRO A 96 3.75 -24.88 -5.66
CA PRO A 96 3.55 -25.71 -6.83
C PRO A 96 4.44 -26.95 -6.73
N ARG A 97 3.77 -28.10 -6.59
CA ARG A 97 4.10 -29.45 -7.11
C ARG A 97 5.51 -29.73 -7.65
#